data_AF-A0A9X5CMI9-F1
#
_entry.id   AF-A0A9X5CMI9-F1
#
_cell.length_a   1.000
_cell.length_b   1.000
_cell.length_c   1.000
_cell.angle_alpha   90.00
_cell.angle_beta   90.00
_cell.angle_gamma   90.00
#
_symmetry.space_group_name_H-M   'P 1'
#
loop_
_entity.id
_entity.type
_entity.pdbx_description
1 polymer ?
#
loop_
_entity_poly.entity_id
_entity_poly.type
_entity_poly.pdbx_seq_one_letter_code
_entity_poly.pdbx_strand_id
1 'polypeptide(L)'
;MASSTVPSSQPARPPRPNLVFRQLRGSRSPAEFAAAVRRAAREIGERVSCDARYVHRVEAGEIRCPNYAYERVFLHMFPGRTLTDLGFAPRSSVRGRRTRAAGERLAALPENPANATSETSGASEPYETHNRYDPYDEFDPHDHEESDVLRRAFMTGGGATVAAALSPYGLAPEASAAQRPVRRAGTSDACALEEAVRRIRVLDDRHGADGLYRRAAAPLRAAYELLEAGTTRQRTADRLYAGAGELAISVGWLAHDSGRFDDARSHYAEALATARVTGDAALEAHAFCNTAFL
;
A
#
# COMPACT_ATOMS: atom_id res chain seq x y z
N MET A 1 8.20 3.51 50.83
CA MET A 1 9.02 3.14 49.65
C MET A 1 8.52 1.79 49.13
N ALA A 2 7.45 1.78 48.33
CA ALA A 2 6.94 0.56 47.71
C ALA A 2 7.22 0.64 46.21
N SER A 3 8.08 -0.25 45.72
CA SER A 3 8.47 -0.38 44.33
C SER A 3 7.32 -1.00 43.53
N SER A 4 6.71 -0.21 42.63
CA SER A 4 5.75 -0.72 41.64
C SER A 4 6.49 -1.28 40.44
N THR A 5 6.59 -2.61 40.37
CA THR A 5 7.05 -3.33 39.19
C THR A 5 5.92 -3.37 38.16
N VAL A 6 6.02 -2.56 37.11
CA VAL A 6 5.10 -2.58 35.98
C VAL A 6 5.40 -3.84 35.14
N PRO A 7 4.41 -4.71 34.82
CA PRO A 7 4.66 -5.89 34.01
C PRO A 7 5.00 -5.47 32.58
N SER A 8 6.21 -5.80 32.16
CA SER A 8 6.70 -5.65 30.80
C SER A 8 5.77 -6.38 29.82
N SER A 9 5.20 -5.63 28.88
CA SER A 9 4.45 -6.17 27.74
C SER A 9 5.35 -7.14 26.97
N GLN A 10 4.99 -8.43 26.98
CA GLN A 10 5.69 -9.46 26.22
C GLN A 10 5.78 -9.06 24.73
N PRO A 11 6.94 -9.23 24.08
CA PRO A 11 7.06 -8.97 22.65
C PRO A 11 6.10 -9.89 21.89
N ALA A 12 5.32 -9.29 20.98
CA ALA A 12 4.43 -10.03 20.10
C ALA A 12 5.25 -11.09 19.34
N ARG A 13 5.00 -12.36 19.64
CA ARG A 13 5.63 -13.50 18.96
C ARG A 13 5.52 -13.26 17.44
N PRO A 14 6.62 -13.38 16.67
CA PRO A 14 6.61 -13.06 15.25
C PRO A 14 5.51 -13.85 14.53
N PRO A 15 4.81 -13.23 13.56
CA PRO A 15 3.75 -13.91 12.81
C PRO A 15 4.33 -15.18 12.18
N ARG A 16 3.62 -16.29 12.34
CA ARG A 16 3.99 -17.57 11.73
C ARG A 16 3.57 -17.52 10.25
N PRO A 17 4.50 -17.66 9.29
CA PRO A 17 4.15 -17.64 7.87
C PRO A 17 3.12 -18.72 7.53
N ASN A 18 2.15 -18.37 6.69
CA ASN A 18 1.16 -19.32 6.16
C ASN A 18 1.74 -20.04 4.93
N LEU A 19 2.53 -21.08 5.20
CA LEU A 19 3.15 -21.90 4.16
C LEU A 19 2.13 -22.71 3.35
N VAL A 20 0.99 -23.05 3.95
CA VAL A 20 -0.08 -23.81 3.28
C VAL A 20 -0.73 -22.96 2.20
N PHE A 21 -1.06 -21.71 2.51
CA PHE A 21 -1.60 -20.77 1.52
C PHE A 21 -0.61 -20.48 0.39
N ARG A 22 0.69 -20.40 0.71
CA ARG A 22 1.76 -20.28 -0.29
C ARG A 22 1.83 -21.50 -1.22
N GLN A 23 1.62 -22.70 -0.70
CA GLN A 23 1.53 -23.92 -1.52
C GLN A 23 0.30 -23.91 -2.43
N LEU A 24 -0.85 -23.43 -1.93
CA LEU A 24 -2.09 -23.33 -2.71
C LEU A 24 -2.00 -22.30 -3.83
N ARG A 25 -1.24 -21.21 -3.65
CA ARG A 25 -0.92 -20.28 -4.73
C ARG A 25 -0.08 -20.97 -5.82
N GLY A 26 0.79 -21.89 -5.44
CA GLY A 26 1.64 -22.64 -6.37
C GLY A 26 2.63 -21.74 -7.11
N SER A 27 2.75 -21.93 -8.43
CA SER A 27 3.66 -21.16 -9.29
C SER A 27 3.12 -19.77 -9.68
N ARG A 28 1.86 -19.45 -9.36
CA ARG A 28 1.25 -18.16 -9.72
C ARG A 28 1.92 -17.03 -8.98
N SER A 29 2.12 -15.88 -9.62
CA SER A 29 2.54 -14.68 -8.92
C SER A 29 1.47 -14.23 -7.89
N PRO A 30 1.81 -13.46 -6.85
CA PRO A 30 0.82 -12.92 -5.92
C PRO A 30 -0.28 -12.10 -6.62
N ALA A 31 0.07 -11.35 -7.67
CA ALA A 31 -0.88 -10.57 -8.46
C ALA A 31 -1.85 -11.46 -9.27
N GLU A 32 -1.33 -12.52 -9.91
CA GLU A 32 -2.15 -13.51 -10.64
C GLU A 32 -3.10 -14.24 -9.69
N PHE A 33 -2.61 -14.62 -8.51
CA PHE A 33 -3.44 -15.26 -7.51
C PHE A 33 -4.52 -14.33 -6.98
N ALA A 34 -4.19 -13.06 -6.71
CA ALA A 34 -5.18 -12.06 -6.33
C ALA A 34 -6.24 -11.85 -7.43
N ALA A 35 -5.85 -11.86 -8.70
CA ALA A 35 -6.79 -11.80 -9.83
C ALA A 35 -7.73 -13.01 -9.86
N ALA A 36 -7.21 -14.22 -9.60
CA ALA A 36 -8.03 -15.43 -9.49
C ALA A 36 -9.01 -15.34 -8.31
N VAL A 37 -8.58 -14.80 -7.16
CA VAL A 37 -9.45 -14.56 -5.99
C VAL A 37 -10.57 -13.58 -6.33
N ARG A 38 -10.27 -12.46 -7.00
CA ARG A 38 -11.30 -11.48 -7.43
C ARG A 38 -12.28 -12.09 -8.43
N ARG A 39 -11.80 -12.96 -9.33
CA ARG A 39 -12.68 -13.70 -10.25
C ARG A 39 -13.63 -14.63 -9.49
N ALA A 40 -13.10 -15.46 -8.60
CA ALA A 40 -13.91 -16.36 -7.77
C ALA A 40 -14.92 -15.60 -6.91
N ALA A 41 -14.57 -14.43 -6.40
CA ALA A 41 -15.49 -13.59 -5.64
C ALA A 41 -16.68 -13.12 -6.47
N ARG A 42 -16.45 -12.71 -7.73
CA ARG A 42 -17.53 -12.35 -8.64
C ARG A 42 -18.47 -13.52 -8.94
N GLU A 43 -17.94 -14.74 -9.04
CA GLU A 43 -18.75 -15.95 -9.28
C GLU A 43 -19.74 -16.24 -8.15
N ILE A 44 -19.40 -15.89 -6.90
CA ILE A 44 -20.27 -16.08 -5.72
C ILE A 44 -20.98 -14.79 -5.27
N GLY A 45 -20.93 -13.71 -6.05
CA GLY A 45 -21.54 -12.43 -5.72
C GLY A 45 -20.87 -11.67 -4.57
N GLU A 46 -19.63 -12.02 -4.23
CA GLU A 46 -18.85 -11.36 -3.18
C GLU A 46 -18.03 -10.19 -3.73
N ARG A 47 -18.00 -9.09 -2.97
CA ARG A 47 -17.20 -7.90 -3.30
C ARG A 47 -15.92 -7.91 -2.46
N VAL A 48 -14.80 -8.29 -3.09
CA VAL A 48 -13.47 -8.26 -2.46
C VAL A 48 -12.47 -7.52 -3.33
N SER A 49 -11.69 -6.64 -2.71
CA SER A 49 -10.58 -5.90 -3.32
C SER A 49 -9.24 -6.59 -3.06
N CYS A 50 -9.13 -7.88 -3.44
CA CYS A 50 -7.91 -8.64 -3.24
C CYS A 50 -6.80 -8.10 -4.14
N ASP A 51 -5.62 -7.80 -3.61
CA ASP A 51 -4.43 -7.39 -4.37
C ASP A 51 -3.21 -8.24 -3.99
N ALA A 52 -2.08 -8.03 -4.67
CA ALA A 52 -0.84 -8.76 -4.40
C ALA A 52 -0.37 -8.58 -2.94
N ARG A 53 -0.60 -7.40 -2.37
CA ARG A 53 -0.21 -7.03 -1.01
C ARG A 53 -1.03 -7.79 0.03
N TYR A 54 -2.33 -7.93 -0.17
CA TYR A 54 -3.20 -8.76 0.66
C TYR A 54 -2.71 -10.21 0.69
N VAL A 55 -2.39 -10.78 -0.47
CA VAL A 55 -1.86 -12.15 -0.57
C VAL A 55 -0.52 -12.27 0.17
N HIS A 56 0.37 -11.28 0.04
CA HIS A 56 1.64 -11.27 0.77
C HIS A 56 1.44 -11.28 2.29
N ARG A 57 0.55 -10.43 2.82
CA ARG A 57 0.25 -10.38 4.26
C ARG A 57 -0.39 -11.67 4.79
N VAL A 58 -1.18 -12.36 3.97
CA VAL A 58 -1.68 -13.70 4.29
C VAL A 58 -0.52 -14.70 4.38
N GLU A 59 0.38 -14.73 3.40
CA GLU A 59 1.53 -15.65 3.37
C GLU A 59 2.55 -15.37 4.47
N ALA A 60 2.77 -14.10 4.82
CA ALA A 60 3.61 -13.68 5.94
C ALA A 60 2.99 -14.03 7.31
N GLY A 61 1.70 -14.37 7.35
CA GLY A 61 0.96 -14.70 8.57
C GLY A 61 0.52 -13.48 9.38
N GLU A 62 0.57 -12.29 8.79
CA GLU A 62 0.01 -11.06 9.39
C GLU A 62 -1.52 -11.17 9.45
N ILE A 63 -2.13 -11.68 8.38
CA ILE A 63 -3.56 -11.97 8.34
C ILE A 63 -3.79 -13.39 8.86
N ARG A 64 -3.92 -13.49 10.19
CA ARG A 64 -4.18 -14.78 10.86
C ARG A 64 -5.59 -15.32 10.64
N CYS A 65 -6.56 -14.44 10.43
CA CYS A 65 -7.92 -14.82 10.11
C CYS A 65 -8.51 -13.82 9.10
N PRO A 66 -8.89 -14.26 7.90
CA PRO A 66 -9.55 -13.41 6.93
C PRO A 66 -10.96 -13.03 7.42
N ASN A 67 -11.46 -11.91 6.91
CA ASN A 67 -12.85 -11.52 7.15
C ASN A 67 -13.82 -12.52 6.47
N TYR A 68 -15.12 -12.38 6.73
CA TYR A 68 -16.12 -13.32 6.22
C TYR A 68 -16.24 -13.35 4.69
N ALA A 69 -16.03 -12.21 4.01
CA ALA A 69 -16.07 -12.17 2.55
C ALA A 69 -14.93 -13.00 1.95
N TYR A 70 -13.69 -12.77 2.39
CA TYR A 70 -12.53 -13.53 1.93
C TYR A 70 -12.61 -15.01 2.29
N GLU A 71 -13.15 -15.35 3.46
CA GLU A 71 -13.40 -16.75 3.82
C GLU A 71 -14.32 -17.44 2.82
N ARG A 72 -15.48 -16.85 2.49
CA ARG A 72 -16.41 -17.46 1.52
C ARG A 72 -15.75 -17.66 0.16
N VAL A 73 -14.98 -16.67 -0.29
CA VAL A 73 -14.20 -16.77 -1.53
C VAL A 73 -13.19 -17.91 -1.46
N PHE A 74 -12.42 -18.03 -0.38
CA PHE A 74 -11.43 -19.10 -0.25
C PHE A 74 -12.05 -20.49 -0.15
N LEU A 75 -13.17 -20.63 0.57
CA LEU A 75 -13.90 -21.90 0.66
C LEU A 75 -14.50 -22.31 -0.69
N HIS A 76 -14.94 -21.33 -1.50
CA HIS A 76 -15.39 -21.56 -2.88
C HIS A 76 -14.25 -21.99 -3.80
N MET A 77 -13.09 -21.32 -3.71
CA MET A 77 -11.91 -21.66 -4.52
C MET A 77 -11.30 -23.02 -4.17
N PHE A 78 -11.43 -23.45 -2.91
CA PHE A 78 -10.84 -24.69 -2.40
C PHE A 78 -11.91 -25.54 -1.71
N PRO A 79 -12.85 -26.14 -2.47
CA PRO A 79 -13.93 -26.91 -1.91
C PRO A 79 -13.41 -28.09 -1.06
N GLY A 80 -14.08 -28.36 0.06
CA GLY A 80 -13.70 -29.42 0.99
C GLY A 80 -12.55 -29.09 1.95
N ARG A 81 -11.99 -27.87 1.90
CA ARG A 81 -11.02 -27.37 2.88
C ARG A 81 -11.68 -26.41 3.86
N THR A 82 -11.26 -26.45 5.13
CA THR A 82 -11.60 -25.43 6.13
C THR A 82 -10.57 -24.31 6.16
N LEU A 83 -10.88 -23.17 6.79
CA LEU A 83 -9.90 -22.09 6.98
C LEU A 83 -8.61 -22.58 7.66
N THR A 84 -8.71 -23.54 8.59
CA THR A 84 -7.55 -24.15 9.25
C THR A 84 -6.71 -24.96 8.27
N ASP A 85 -7.34 -25.67 7.33
CA ASP A 85 -6.66 -26.41 6.26
C ASP A 85 -6.02 -25.52 5.20
N LEU A 86 -6.37 -24.23 5.18
CA LEU A 86 -5.72 -23.18 4.40
C LEU A 86 -4.62 -22.46 5.20
N GLY A 87 -4.35 -22.90 6.44
CA GLY A 87 -3.32 -22.36 7.33
C GLY A 87 -3.72 -21.13 8.14
N PHE A 88 -5.02 -20.79 8.18
CA PHE A 88 -5.53 -19.71 9.03
C PHE A 88 -5.83 -20.20 10.45
N ALA A 89 -5.77 -19.28 11.42
CA ALA A 89 -6.18 -19.57 12.78
C ALA A 89 -7.71 -19.57 12.91
N PRO A 90 -8.30 -20.46 13.75
CA PRO A 90 -9.71 -20.41 14.06
C PRO A 90 -10.12 -19.04 14.62
N ARG A 91 -11.27 -18.51 14.23
CA ARG A 91 -11.77 -17.21 14.73
C ARG A 91 -11.88 -17.15 16.25
N SER A 92 -12.25 -18.26 16.88
CA SER A 92 -12.29 -18.42 18.34
C SER A 92 -10.92 -18.15 18.98
N SER A 93 -9.82 -18.55 18.32
CA SER A 93 -8.45 -18.33 18.80
C SER A 93 -7.99 -16.88 18.63
N VAL A 94 -8.47 -16.18 17.59
CA VAL A 94 -8.15 -14.75 17.36
C VAL A 94 -8.98 -13.84 18.27
N ARG A 95 -10.27 -14.14 18.50
CA ARG A 95 -11.13 -13.39 19.41
C ARG A 95 -10.87 -13.71 20.89
N GLY A 96 -10.46 -14.95 21.20
CA GLY A 96 -10.22 -15.45 22.56
C GLY A 96 -9.12 -14.73 23.35
N ARG A 97 -8.22 -14.00 22.69
CA ARG A 97 -7.20 -13.18 23.37
C ARG A 97 -7.79 -11.90 23.97
N ARG A 98 -8.90 -11.36 23.45
CA ARG A 98 -9.63 -10.24 24.09
C ARG A 98 -10.53 -10.70 25.23
N THR A 99 -11.07 -11.92 25.20
CA THR A 99 -11.95 -12.42 26.27
C THR A 99 -11.19 -12.99 27.47
N ARG A 100 -9.95 -13.51 27.34
CA ARG A 100 -9.16 -13.88 28.54
C ARG A 100 -8.78 -12.69 29.43
N ALA A 101 -8.62 -11.49 28.86
CA ALA A 101 -8.40 -10.27 29.64
C ALA A 101 -9.66 -9.80 30.41
N ALA A 102 -10.85 -10.27 30.01
CA ALA A 102 -12.11 -9.99 30.71
C ALA A 102 -12.55 -11.15 31.63
N GLY A 103 -12.16 -12.39 31.31
CA GLY A 103 -12.54 -13.60 32.06
C GLY A 103 -11.79 -13.81 33.38
N GLU A 104 -10.63 -13.17 33.57
CA GLU A 104 -9.88 -13.23 34.84
C GLU A 104 -10.40 -12.24 35.91
N ARG A 105 -11.39 -11.39 35.61
CA ARG A 105 -12.04 -10.51 36.61
C ARG A 105 -13.39 -11.03 37.13
N LEU A 106 -13.91 -12.14 36.62
CA LEU A 106 -15.19 -12.71 37.07
C LEU A 106 -15.07 -14.03 37.84
N ALA A 107 -13.84 -14.53 38.07
CA ALA A 107 -13.60 -15.74 38.83
C ALA A 107 -13.40 -15.44 40.34
N ALA A 108 -14.40 -14.84 40.97
CA ALA A 108 -14.53 -14.85 42.43
C ALA A 108 -15.96 -14.45 42.82
N LEU A 109 -16.87 -15.42 42.89
CA LEU A 109 -17.99 -15.48 43.84
C LEU A 109 -18.58 -16.90 43.80
N PRO A 110 -18.90 -17.50 44.97
CA PRO A 110 -19.24 -18.92 45.08
C PRO A 110 -20.69 -19.23 44.72
N GLU A 111 -20.89 -20.49 44.36
CA GLU A 111 -22.13 -21.16 43.96
C GLU A 111 -23.24 -21.13 45.04
N ASN A 112 -24.50 -21.00 44.60
CA ASN A 112 -25.59 -21.87 45.09
C ASN A 112 -26.78 -21.90 44.10
N PRO A 113 -27.50 -23.04 43.96
CA PRO A 113 -28.39 -23.34 42.84
C PRO A 113 -29.88 -23.12 43.17
N ALA A 114 -30.70 -22.77 42.17
CA ALA A 114 -32.13 -23.14 42.10
C ALA A 114 -32.75 -22.75 40.74
N ASN A 115 -33.58 -23.67 40.22
CA ASN A 115 -34.49 -23.60 39.06
C ASN A 115 -33.83 -23.63 37.65
N ALA A 116 -33.84 -24.74 36.89
CA ALA A 116 -34.98 -25.50 36.31
C ALA A 116 -35.96 -24.55 35.61
N THR A 117 -36.26 -24.55 34.31
CA THR A 117 -36.47 -25.52 33.20
C THR A 117 -36.68 -24.60 31.97
N SER A 118 -36.47 -24.90 30.70
CA SER A 118 -36.87 -26.03 29.85
C SER A 118 -36.31 -25.80 28.44
N GLU A 119 -36.20 -26.90 27.71
CA GLU A 119 -35.82 -27.08 26.31
C GLU A 119 -36.63 -26.19 25.33
N THR A 120 -36.09 -25.89 24.14
CA THR A 120 -36.51 -26.52 22.84
C THR A 120 -35.85 -25.81 21.65
N SER A 121 -35.56 -26.63 20.65
CA SER A 121 -34.89 -26.43 19.36
C SER A 121 -35.57 -25.46 18.38
N GLY A 122 -34.75 -24.85 17.51
CA GLY A 122 -35.03 -24.64 16.08
C GLY A 122 -35.87 -23.44 15.63
N ALA A 123 -35.25 -22.55 14.83
CA ALA A 123 -35.81 -22.04 13.57
C ALA A 123 -34.82 -21.07 12.90
N SER A 124 -34.64 -21.27 11.60
CA SER A 124 -33.80 -20.51 10.68
C SER A 124 -34.56 -19.35 10.02
N GLU A 125 -33.81 -18.28 9.68
CA GLU A 125 -34.03 -17.28 8.60
C GLU A 125 -35.25 -16.34 8.69
N PRO A 126 -35.31 -15.21 7.93
CA PRO A 126 -34.27 -14.46 7.21
C PRO A 126 -34.28 -12.94 7.54
N TYR A 127 -33.19 -12.21 7.29
CA TYR A 127 -33.24 -10.75 7.22
C TYR A 127 -33.37 -10.30 5.76
N GLU A 128 -34.43 -9.53 5.51
CA GLU A 128 -34.75 -8.91 4.24
C GLU A 128 -33.70 -7.90 3.80
N THR A 129 -33.23 -8.09 2.56
CA THR A 129 -32.53 -7.09 1.75
C THR A 129 -33.45 -5.91 1.46
N HIS A 130 -33.06 -4.71 1.89
CA HIS A 130 -33.53 -3.48 1.28
C HIS A 130 -32.44 -2.89 0.39
N ASN A 131 -32.77 -2.89 -0.90
CA ASN A 131 -32.05 -2.26 -1.99
C ASN A 131 -32.24 -0.74 -1.96
N ARG A 132 -31.32 -0.03 -2.64
CA ARG A 132 -31.45 1.29 -3.29
C ARG A 132 -30.66 2.47 -2.69
N TYR A 133 -29.47 2.75 -3.20
CA TYR A 133 -29.25 3.76 -4.24
C TYR A 133 -27.77 3.77 -4.69
N ASP A 134 -27.59 3.65 -6.00
CA ASP A 134 -26.36 3.85 -6.77
C ASP A 134 -26.56 5.14 -7.57
N PRO A 135 -25.57 6.03 -7.66
CA PRO A 135 -25.39 6.69 -8.95
C PRO A 135 -23.92 7.02 -9.24
N TYR A 136 -23.09 6.07 -9.68
CA TYR A 136 -21.93 6.36 -10.55
C TYR A 136 -21.60 5.15 -11.44
N ASP A 137 -22.41 4.97 -12.48
CA ASP A 137 -21.96 4.35 -13.73
C ASP A 137 -21.83 5.46 -14.78
N GLU A 138 -20.97 5.23 -15.77
CA GLU A 138 -20.69 6.07 -16.95
C GLU A 138 -19.49 7.04 -16.86
N PHE A 139 -18.29 6.49 -17.06
CA PHE A 139 -17.32 7.01 -18.04
C PHE A 139 -16.33 5.89 -18.42
N ASP A 140 -16.65 5.15 -19.48
CA ASP A 140 -15.72 4.31 -20.24
C ASP A 140 -15.16 5.15 -21.39
N PRO A 141 -13.83 5.30 -21.46
CA PRO A 141 -13.20 5.40 -22.76
C PRO A 141 -11.94 4.51 -22.87
N HIS A 142 -12.06 3.51 -23.75
CA HIS A 142 -11.06 3.01 -24.70
C HIS A 142 -10.25 1.75 -24.37
N ASP A 143 -10.58 0.72 -25.16
CA ASP A 143 -9.70 -0.03 -26.08
C ASP A 143 -8.41 -0.65 -25.52
N HIS A 144 -8.47 -1.96 -25.32
CA HIS A 144 -7.30 -2.83 -25.29
C HIS A 144 -7.26 -3.71 -26.55
N GLU A 145 -6.94 -3.10 -27.68
CA GLU A 145 -6.25 -3.79 -28.77
C GLU A 145 -4.89 -3.13 -28.96
N GLU A 146 -3.83 -3.87 -28.61
CA GLU A 146 -2.64 -4.03 -29.45
C GLU A 146 -1.68 -4.99 -28.72
N SER A 147 -1.88 -6.27 -29.02
CA SER A 147 -0.78 -7.21 -29.08
C SER A 147 0.06 -6.82 -30.27
N ASP A 148 1.23 -6.21 -30.06
CA ASP A 148 2.27 -6.32 -31.08
C ASP A 148 3.69 -6.46 -30.54
N VAL A 149 4.35 -7.43 -31.15
CA VAL A 149 5.64 -8.01 -30.80
C VAL A 149 6.74 -7.21 -31.49
N LEU A 150 7.41 -6.30 -30.77
CA LEU A 150 8.67 -5.75 -31.25
C LEU A 150 9.84 -6.07 -30.32
N ARG A 151 10.55 -7.09 -30.79
CA ARG A 151 11.83 -7.62 -30.38
C ARG A 151 12.84 -6.49 -30.10
N ARG A 152 13.39 -6.53 -28.88
CA ARG A 152 14.79 -6.33 -28.51
C ARG A 152 15.67 -5.63 -29.57
N ALA A 153 16.05 -4.40 -29.21
CA ALA A 153 17.22 -3.64 -29.62
C ALA A 153 18.51 -4.46 -29.85
N PHE A 154 19.31 -4.05 -30.84
CA PHE A 154 20.78 -3.95 -30.69
C PHE A 154 21.44 -3.12 -31.82
N MET A 155 22.58 -2.51 -31.46
CA MET A 155 23.60 -1.78 -32.24
C MET A 155 23.37 -0.28 -32.52
N THR A 156 24.33 0.64 -32.58
CA THR A 156 25.72 0.86 -32.11
C THR A 156 26.18 2.11 -32.87
N GLY A 157 26.87 3.07 -32.22
CA GLY A 157 28.00 3.77 -32.85
C GLY A 157 27.86 5.24 -33.29
N GLY A 158 28.75 6.08 -32.73
CA GLY A 158 29.28 7.32 -33.31
C GLY A 158 28.61 8.60 -32.79
N GLY A 159 29.26 9.62 -32.22
CA GLY A 159 30.67 9.93 -32.02
C GLY A 159 30.80 11.47 -32.00
N ALA A 160 31.39 12.07 -30.95
CA ALA A 160 31.98 13.41 -31.00
C ALA A 160 32.76 13.71 -29.71
N THR A 161 34.09 13.65 -29.82
CA THR A 161 35.10 14.14 -28.88
C THR A 161 35.33 15.64 -29.07
N VAL A 162 35.50 16.42 -27.98
CA VAL A 162 36.31 17.66 -27.97
C VAL A 162 37.16 17.71 -26.69
N ALA A 163 38.35 18.28 -26.87
CA ALA A 163 39.60 18.11 -26.14
C ALA A 163 39.68 18.61 -24.68
N ALA A 164 40.72 18.09 -24.01
CA ALA A 164 41.14 18.32 -22.64
C ALA A 164 41.84 19.67 -22.39
N ALA A 165 41.86 20.07 -21.13
CA ALA A 165 42.99 20.81 -20.54
C ALA A 165 43.26 20.24 -19.14
N LEU A 166 44.40 19.57 -18.98
CA LEU A 166 44.98 19.23 -17.69
C LEU A 166 45.87 20.39 -17.24
N SER A 167 45.76 20.81 -15.98
CA SER A 167 46.87 21.44 -15.26
C SER A 167 46.75 21.14 -13.76
N PRO A 168 47.75 20.51 -13.13
CA PRO A 168 47.83 20.33 -11.69
C PRO A 168 48.65 21.48 -11.09
N TYR A 169 48.07 22.19 -10.12
CA TYR A 169 48.64 23.30 -9.34
C TYR A 169 48.85 24.63 -10.09
N GLY A 170 47.92 25.56 -9.85
CA GLY A 170 48.08 26.98 -10.14
C GLY A 170 46.92 27.75 -9.53
N LEU A 171 47.18 28.43 -8.40
CA LEU A 171 46.28 29.42 -7.81
C LEU A 171 45.91 30.47 -8.86
N ALA A 172 44.62 30.62 -9.12
CA ALA A 172 44.04 31.69 -9.93
C ALA A 172 42.91 32.36 -9.11
N PRO A 173 42.69 33.67 -9.31
CA PRO A 173 42.01 34.55 -8.36
C PRO A 173 40.52 34.21 -8.28
N GLU A 174 39.87 34.68 -7.20
CA GLU A 174 38.43 34.51 -6.96
C GLU A 174 37.62 34.79 -8.23
N ALA A 175 37.27 33.71 -8.91
CA ALA A 175 36.32 33.74 -10.00
C ALA A 175 34.97 34.02 -9.32
N SER A 176 34.55 35.28 -9.41
CA SER A 176 33.17 35.71 -9.24
C SER A 176 32.26 34.56 -9.67
N ALA A 177 31.49 34.03 -8.72
CA ALA A 177 30.62 32.90 -8.91
C ALA A 177 29.75 33.17 -10.15
N ALA A 178 30.19 32.67 -11.29
CA ALA A 178 29.43 32.72 -12.52
C ALA A 178 28.14 32.02 -12.18
N GLN A 179 27.07 32.81 -12.07
CA GLN A 179 25.74 32.32 -11.75
C GLN A 179 25.47 31.20 -12.75
N ARG A 180 25.56 29.94 -12.28
CA ARG A 180 25.13 28.79 -13.07
C ARG A 180 23.72 29.16 -13.53
N PRO A 181 23.43 29.18 -14.84
CA PRO A 181 22.09 29.54 -15.30
C PRO A 181 21.11 28.65 -14.54
N VAL A 182 20.22 29.29 -13.77
CA VAL A 182 19.23 28.58 -12.95
C VAL A 182 18.44 27.70 -13.89
N ARG A 183 18.67 26.38 -13.82
CA ARG A 183 18.11 25.42 -14.75
C ARG A 183 16.63 25.28 -14.42
N ARG A 184 15.79 26.00 -15.14
CA ARG A 184 14.33 25.92 -14.96
C ARG A 184 13.82 24.56 -15.39
N ALA A 185 12.87 24.02 -14.63
CA ALA A 185 12.24 22.75 -14.91
C ALA A 185 11.44 22.82 -16.22
N GLY A 186 11.60 21.79 -17.05
CA GLY A 186 10.96 21.66 -18.35
C GLY A 186 9.95 20.52 -18.42
N THR A 187 9.33 20.37 -19.57
CA THR A 187 8.36 19.29 -19.83
C THR A 187 8.99 17.89 -19.68
N SER A 188 10.28 17.74 -20.00
CA SER A 188 11.01 16.49 -19.77
C SER A 188 11.10 16.12 -18.29
N ASP A 189 11.23 17.12 -17.42
CA ASP A 189 11.36 16.90 -15.98
C ASP A 189 10.01 16.49 -15.38
N ALA A 190 8.91 17.09 -15.86
CA ALA A 190 7.55 16.65 -15.53
C ALA A 190 7.31 15.18 -15.96
N CYS A 191 7.67 14.81 -17.20
CA CYS A 191 7.56 13.41 -17.65
C CYS A 191 8.43 12.45 -16.81
N ALA A 192 9.65 12.88 -16.44
CA ALA A 192 10.54 12.05 -15.62
C ALA A 192 9.99 11.82 -14.21
N LEU A 193 9.30 12.81 -13.65
CA LEU A 193 8.63 12.72 -12.35
C LEU A 193 7.42 11.78 -12.40
N GLU A 194 6.54 11.92 -13.39
CA GLU A 194 5.41 11.01 -13.63
C GLU A 194 5.89 9.55 -13.76
N GLU A 195 6.98 9.34 -14.50
CA GLU A 195 7.61 8.03 -14.66
C GLU A 195 8.28 7.53 -13.36
N ALA A 196 8.76 8.42 -12.49
CA ALA A 196 9.27 8.03 -11.17
C ALA A 196 8.15 7.51 -10.26
N VAL A 197 6.98 8.17 -10.25
CA VAL A 197 5.78 7.71 -9.54
C VAL A 197 5.38 6.31 -10.01
N ARG A 198 5.26 6.12 -11.33
CA ARG A 198 4.91 4.83 -11.93
C ARG A 198 5.91 3.73 -11.53
N ARG A 199 7.22 4.03 -11.58
CA ARG A 199 8.26 3.07 -11.20
C ARG A 199 8.22 2.69 -9.73
N ILE A 200 7.98 3.64 -8.83
CA ILE A 200 7.87 3.34 -7.39
C ILE A 200 6.71 2.40 -7.12
N ARG A 201 5.54 2.64 -7.70
CA ARG A 201 4.37 1.76 -7.54
C ARG A 201 4.65 0.33 -8.02
N VAL A 202 5.23 0.19 -9.21
CA VAL A 202 5.62 -1.12 -9.75
C VAL A 202 6.67 -1.82 -8.88
N LEU A 203 7.62 -1.08 -8.30
CA LEU A 203 8.63 -1.65 -7.42
C LEU A 203 8.02 -2.08 -6.08
N ASP A 204 7.10 -1.31 -5.53
CA ASP A 204 6.39 -1.65 -4.29
C ASP A 204 5.57 -2.94 -4.47
N ASP A 205 4.80 -3.02 -5.56
CA ASP A 205 4.00 -4.22 -5.88
C ASP A 205 4.84 -5.50 -5.98
N ARG A 206 6.11 -5.38 -6.41
CA ARG A 206 7.02 -6.52 -6.61
C ARG A 206 7.87 -6.85 -5.39
N HIS A 207 8.26 -5.85 -4.61
CA HIS A 207 9.32 -5.99 -3.61
C HIS A 207 8.90 -5.60 -2.18
N GLY A 208 7.73 -4.98 -2.04
CA GLY A 208 7.25 -4.44 -0.76
C GLY A 208 8.01 -3.17 -0.32
N ALA A 209 7.50 -2.58 0.75
CA ALA A 209 7.80 -1.19 1.09
C ALA A 209 9.14 -0.96 1.82
N ASP A 210 9.55 -1.84 2.73
CA ASP A 210 10.58 -1.54 3.74
C ASP A 210 11.98 -1.26 3.14
N GLY A 211 12.35 -2.00 2.10
CA GLY A 211 13.57 -1.74 1.32
C GLY A 211 13.46 -0.57 0.34
N LEU A 212 12.24 -0.24 -0.08
CA LEU A 212 11.97 0.76 -1.10
C LEU A 212 11.85 2.17 -0.51
N TYR A 213 11.30 2.32 0.70
CA TYR A 213 11.11 3.61 1.37
C TYR A 213 12.41 4.43 1.41
N ARG A 214 13.52 3.83 1.86
CA ARG A 214 14.84 4.49 1.90
C ARG A 214 15.33 4.93 0.52
N ARG A 215 14.99 4.20 -0.53
CA ARG A 215 15.38 4.52 -1.91
C ARG A 215 14.48 5.57 -2.54
N ALA A 216 13.23 5.67 -2.09
CA ALA A 216 12.25 6.63 -2.59
C ALA A 216 12.50 8.07 -2.10
N ALA A 217 13.34 8.26 -1.08
CA ALA A 217 13.75 9.59 -0.61
C ALA A 217 14.51 10.40 -1.68
N ALA A 218 15.29 9.73 -2.55
CA ALA A 218 16.04 10.41 -3.61
C ALA A 218 15.13 11.03 -4.70
N PRO A 219 14.19 10.29 -5.32
CA PRO A 219 13.28 10.88 -6.29
C PRO A 219 12.35 11.93 -5.67
N LEU A 220 11.93 11.78 -4.40
CA LEU A 220 11.10 12.79 -3.73
C LEU A 220 11.86 14.12 -3.53
N ARG A 221 13.12 14.07 -3.08
CA ARG A 221 13.97 15.27 -3.00
C ARG A 221 14.17 15.92 -4.36
N ALA A 222 14.45 15.13 -5.40
CA ALA A 222 14.59 15.64 -6.76
C ALA A 222 13.31 16.32 -7.26
N ALA A 223 12.12 15.82 -6.88
CA ALA A 223 10.85 16.46 -7.23
C ALA A 223 10.71 17.83 -6.57
N TYR A 224 11.04 17.98 -5.29
CA TYR A 224 11.02 19.28 -4.61
C TYR A 224 12.06 20.24 -5.17
N GLU A 225 13.26 19.76 -5.52
CA GLU A 225 14.27 20.57 -6.21
C GLU A 225 13.75 21.10 -7.56
N LEU A 226 12.95 20.32 -8.29
CA LEU A 226 12.30 20.76 -9.53
C LEU A 226 11.21 21.83 -9.29
N LEU A 227 10.45 21.72 -8.19
CA LEU A 227 9.47 22.75 -7.81
C LEU A 227 10.16 24.06 -7.43
N GLU A 228 11.23 23.99 -6.63
CA GLU A 228 12.04 25.15 -6.22
C GLU A 228 12.76 25.81 -7.41
N ALA A 229 13.26 25.01 -8.35
CA ALA A 229 13.86 25.54 -9.58
C ALA A 229 12.86 26.33 -10.44
N GLY A 230 11.57 26.05 -10.27
CA GLY A 230 10.47 26.69 -10.97
C GLY A 230 10.47 26.44 -12.47
N THR A 231 9.41 26.88 -13.15
CA THR A 231 9.27 26.75 -14.59
C THR A 231 8.64 27.99 -15.19
N THR A 232 8.80 28.18 -16.51
CA THR A 232 8.22 29.32 -17.23
C THR A 232 6.79 29.08 -17.69
N ARG A 233 6.38 27.82 -17.82
CA ARG A 233 5.08 27.44 -18.39
C ARG A 233 4.16 26.92 -17.28
N GLN A 234 3.01 27.56 -17.11
CA GLN A 234 2.02 27.17 -16.10
C GLN A 234 1.66 25.68 -16.19
N ARG A 235 1.35 25.18 -17.39
CA ARG A 235 1.05 23.75 -17.62
C ARG A 235 2.16 22.80 -17.15
N THR A 236 3.42 23.23 -17.20
CA THR A 236 4.54 22.41 -16.69
C THR A 236 4.59 22.48 -15.17
N ALA A 237 4.29 23.64 -14.58
CA ALA A 237 4.21 23.79 -13.13
C ALA A 237 3.11 22.90 -12.56
N ASP A 238 1.91 22.93 -13.14
CA ASP A 238 0.77 22.13 -12.71
C ASP A 238 1.10 20.62 -12.72
N ARG A 239 1.77 20.14 -13.79
CA ARG A 239 2.23 18.75 -13.87
C ARG A 239 3.30 18.39 -12.85
N LEU A 240 4.22 19.30 -12.57
CA LEU A 240 5.26 19.08 -11.56
C LEU A 240 4.66 19.00 -10.16
N TYR A 241 3.72 19.90 -9.82
CA TYR A 241 3.02 19.86 -8.53
C TYR A 241 2.17 18.59 -8.38
N ALA A 242 1.38 18.24 -9.40
CA ALA A 242 0.60 17.01 -9.39
C ALA A 242 1.51 15.77 -9.24
N GLY A 243 2.59 15.69 -10.02
CA GLY A 243 3.56 14.61 -9.95
C GLY A 243 4.30 14.53 -8.60
N ALA A 244 4.64 15.67 -8.00
CA ALA A 244 5.29 15.72 -6.69
C ALA A 244 4.34 15.29 -5.57
N GLY A 245 3.07 15.70 -5.63
CA GLY A 245 2.05 15.27 -4.69
C GLY A 245 1.75 13.77 -4.79
N GLU A 246 1.58 13.25 -6.01
CA GLU A 246 1.42 11.81 -6.26
C GLU A 246 2.63 10.98 -5.80
N LEU A 247 3.83 11.54 -5.95
CA LEU A 247 5.05 10.95 -5.44
C LEU A 247 5.07 10.95 -3.91
N ALA A 248 4.71 12.06 -3.27
CA ALA A 248 4.61 12.17 -1.82
C ALA A 248 3.58 11.18 -1.25
N ILE A 249 2.40 11.00 -1.88
CA ILE A 249 1.46 9.94 -1.51
C ILE A 249 2.13 8.57 -1.62
N SER A 250 2.77 8.28 -2.74
CA SER A 250 3.42 6.98 -2.96
C SER A 250 4.49 6.70 -1.91
N VAL A 251 5.30 7.68 -1.53
CA VAL A 251 6.30 7.55 -0.45
C VAL A 251 5.65 7.43 0.92
N GLY A 252 4.56 8.14 1.17
CA GLY A 252 3.76 8.02 2.40
C GLY A 252 3.20 6.60 2.60
N TRP A 253 2.73 5.96 1.52
CA TRP A 253 2.30 4.55 1.56
C TRP A 253 3.46 3.63 1.95
N LEU A 254 4.63 3.81 1.34
CA LEU A 254 5.82 3.01 1.68
C LEU A 254 6.20 3.18 3.16
N ALA A 255 6.13 4.41 3.68
CA ALA A 255 6.41 4.68 5.08
C ALA A 255 5.39 3.98 6.01
N HIS A 256 4.10 4.07 5.67
CA HIS A 256 3.00 3.46 6.42
C HIS A 256 3.20 1.95 6.56
N ASP A 257 3.45 1.27 5.44
CA ASP A 257 3.67 -0.19 5.41
C ASP A 257 4.95 -0.64 6.12
N SER A 258 5.93 0.26 6.18
CA SER A 258 7.17 0.04 6.93
C SER A 258 6.98 0.31 8.44
N GLY A 259 5.76 0.59 8.91
CA GLY A 259 5.43 0.91 10.30
C GLY A 259 5.90 2.31 10.75
N ARG A 260 6.27 3.19 9.81
CA ARG A 260 6.78 4.54 10.07
C ARG A 260 5.65 5.57 9.95
N PHE A 261 4.72 5.53 10.90
CA PHE A 261 3.50 6.34 10.84
C PHE A 261 3.74 7.85 10.90
N ASP A 262 4.79 8.30 11.61
CA ASP A 262 5.15 9.71 11.67
C ASP A 262 5.70 10.21 10.32
N ASP A 263 6.56 9.43 9.68
CA ASP A 263 7.07 9.72 8.34
C ASP A 263 5.92 9.72 7.31
N ALA A 264 5.01 8.75 7.39
CA ALA A 264 3.82 8.68 6.54
C ALA A 264 2.92 9.91 6.69
N ARG A 265 2.70 10.37 7.92
CA ARG A 265 1.91 11.59 8.21
C ARG A 265 2.52 12.82 7.55
N SER A 266 3.84 12.99 7.65
CA SER A 266 4.57 14.09 7.02
C SER A 266 4.38 14.08 5.51
N HIS A 267 4.55 12.92 4.86
CA HIS A 267 4.41 12.82 3.40
C HIS A 267 2.97 13.06 2.91
N TYR A 268 1.96 12.60 3.65
CA TYR A 268 0.57 12.92 3.29
C TYR A 268 0.25 14.40 3.50
N ALA A 269 0.82 15.05 4.52
CA ALA A 269 0.70 16.48 4.71
C ALA A 269 1.37 17.28 3.59
N GLU A 270 2.53 16.85 3.10
CA GLU A 270 3.20 17.43 1.94
C GLU A 270 2.35 17.28 0.66
N ALA A 271 1.78 16.10 0.41
CA ALA A 271 0.86 15.88 -0.71
C ALA A 271 -0.36 16.81 -0.63
N LEU A 272 -0.96 16.94 0.56
CA LEU A 272 -2.09 17.85 0.80
C LEU A 272 -1.71 19.31 0.54
N ALA A 273 -0.51 19.74 0.95
CA ALA A 273 -0.02 21.07 0.69
C ALA A 273 0.13 21.33 -0.82
N THR A 274 0.72 20.39 -1.57
CA THR A 274 0.85 20.50 -3.03
C THR A 274 -0.52 20.57 -3.73
N ALA A 275 -1.47 19.73 -3.31
CA ALA A 275 -2.83 19.71 -3.86
C ALA A 275 -3.56 21.05 -3.68
N ARG A 276 -3.42 21.67 -2.50
CA ARG A 276 -4.04 22.97 -2.19
C ARG A 276 -3.40 24.13 -2.95
N VAL A 277 -2.10 24.07 -3.20
CA VAL A 277 -1.40 25.07 -4.02
C VAL A 277 -1.94 25.07 -5.46
N THR A 278 -2.27 23.91 -6.01
CA THR A 278 -2.79 23.79 -7.38
C THR A 278 -4.31 23.73 -7.49
N GLY A 279 -5.03 23.60 -6.38
CA GLY A 279 -6.48 23.37 -6.37
C GLY A 279 -6.88 21.99 -6.91
N ASP A 280 -6.01 20.99 -6.78
CA ASP A 280 -6.28 19.62 -7.23
C ASP A 280 -7.12 18.86 -6.18
N ALA A 281 -8.44 18.88 -6.37
CA ALA A 281 -9.39 18.22 -5.47
C ALA A 281 -9.23 16.69 -5.42
N ALA A 282 -8.79 16.06 -6.51
CA ALA A 282 -8.62 14.61 -6.55
C ALA A 282 -7.42 14.19 -5.71
N LEU A 283 -6.30 14.91 -5.86
CA LEU A 283 -5.10 14.70 -5.05
C LEU A 283 -5.35 15.03 -3.57
N GLU A 284 -6.10 16.11 -3.28
CA GLU A 284 -6.49 16.47 -1.91
C GLU A 284 -7.32 15.36 -1.25
N ALA A 285 -8.35 14.85 -1.93
CA ALA A 285 -9.14 13.73 -1.43
C ALA A 285 -8.28 12.47 -1.21
N HIS A 286 -7.37 12.19 -2.15
CA HIS A 286 -6.47 11.04 -2.04
C HIS A 286 -5.54 11.15 -0.82
N ALA A 287 -4.97 12.32 -0.56
CA ALA A 287 -4.17 12.57 0.64
C ALA A 287 -5.00 12.39 1.92
N PHE A 288 -6.21 12.94 1.98
CA PHE A 288 -7.11 12.80 3.14
C PHE A 288 -7.49 11.35 3.43
N CYS A 289 -7.92 10.60 2.42
CA CYS A 289 -8.26 9.19 2.59
C CYS A 289 -7.11 8.40 3.22
N ASN A 290 -5.87 8.68 2.83
CA ASN A 290 -4.70 8.00 3.37
C ASN A 290 -4.33 8.43 4.79
N THR A 291 -4.50 9.72 5.12
CA THR A 291 -4.30 10.18 6.51
C THR A 291 -5.28 9.55 7.49
N ALA A 292 -6.47 9.15 7.06
CA ALA A 292 -7.48 8.52 7.91
C ALA A 292 -7.08 7.10 8.39
N PHE A 293 -6.05 6.49 7.80
CA PHE A 293 -5.51 5.18 8.19
C PHE A 293 -4.30 5.26 9.14
N LEU A 294 -3.94 6.46 9.62
CA LEU A 294 -2.88 6.71 10.61
C LEU A 294 -3.47 6.81 12.03
#